data_AF-A0A919H9Q9-F1
#
_entry.id   AF-A0A919H9Q9-F1
#
_cell.length_a   1.000
_cell.length_b   1.000
_cell.length_c   1.000
_cell.angle_alpha   90.00
_cell.angle_beta   90.00
_cell.angle_gamma   90.00
#
_symmetry.space_group_name_H-M   'P 1'
#
loop_
_entity.id
_entity.type
_entity.pdbx_description
1 polymer ?
#
loop_
_entity_poly.entity_id
_entity_poly.type
_entity_poly.pdbx_seq_one_letter_code
_entity_poly.pdbx_strand_id
1 'polypeptide(L)' 'MSADKLATTVAEKLAASTGQPKPHITCPEDLVGKVGTTTRCKLTADDGSTLGVSVNVSSVDGDQIKFDFKADDTASPPAN' A
#
# COMPACT_ATOMS: atom_id res chain seq x y z
N MET A 1 12.10 0.48 5.60
CA MET A 1 10.84 0.73 6.34
C MET A 1 10.17 -0.61 6.55
N SER A 2 9.73 -0.93 7.77
CA SER A 2 9.15 -2.23 8.07
C SER A 2 7.84 -2.47 7.31
N ALA A 3 7.53 -3.72 6.98
CA ALA A 3 6.30 -4.14 6.30
C ALA A 3 5.04 -3.61 7.01
N ASP A 4 4.98 -3.72 8.34
CA ASP A 4 3.84 -3.25 9.16
C ASP A 4 3.67 -1.72 9.09
N LYS A 5 4.79 -1.00 9.11
CA LYS A 5 4.82 0.46 9.05
C LYS A 5 4.43 0.97 7.66
N LEU A 6 4.89 0.28 6.61
CA LEU A 6 4.44 0.53 5.24
C LEU A 6 2.93 0.30 5.12
N ALA A 7 2.46 -0.88 5.51
CA ALA A 7 1.06 -1.28 5.44
C ALA A 7 0.15 -0.25 6.12
N THR A 8 0.49 0.13 7.36
CA THR A 8 -0.28 1.12 8.13
C THR A 8 -0.31 2.46 7.41
N THR A 9 0.82 2.94 6.90
CA THR A 9 0.92 4.24 6.23
C THR A 9 0.07 4.27 4.96
N VAL A 10 0.17 3.22 4.13
CA VAL A 10 -0.62 3.12 2.89
C VAL A 10 -2.10 3.02 3.21
N ALA A 11 -2.49 2.25 4.23
CA ALA A 11 -3.88 2.08 4.62
C ALA A 11 -4.50 3.42 5.04
N GLU A 12 -3.79 4.21 5.84
CA GLU A 12 -4.28 5.54 6.26
C GLU A 12 -4.38 6.52 5.11
N LYS A 13 -3.37 6.54 4.22
CA LYS A 13 -3.39 7.38 3.02
C LYS A 13 -4.57 7.02 2.11
N LEU A 14 -4.79 5.73 1.88
CA LEU A 14 -5.86 5.25 1.01
C LEU A 14 -7.24 5.57 1.59
N ALA A 15 -7.43 5.31 2.89
CA ALA A 15 -8.66 5.62 3.61
C ALA A 15 -8.97 7.14 3.55
N ALA A 16 -7.96 7.97 3.79
CA ALA A 16 -8.11 9.42 3.71
C ALA A 16 -8.41 9.92 2.29
N SER A 17 -7.82 9.32 1.26
CA SER A 17 -8.06 9.70 -0.14
C SER A 17 -9.40 9.24 -0.70
N THR A 18 -9.91 8.09 -0.24
CA THR A 18 -11.16 7.49 -0.73
C THR A 18 -12.36 7.83 0.15
N GLY A 19 -12.14 8.29 1.38
CA GLY A 19 -13.19 8.45 2.40
C GLY A 19 -13.74 7.13 2.93
N GLN A 20 -13.08 6.01 2.64
CA GLN A 20 -13.46 4.67 3.10
C GLN A 20 -12.80 4.32 4.44
N PRO A 21 -13.34 3.33 5.19
CA PRO A 21 -12.67 2.80 6.37
C PRO A 21 -11.26 2.30 6.05
N LYS A 22 -10.40 2.31 7.07
CA LYS A 22 -8.99 1.93 6.97
C LYS A 22 -8.88 0.45 6.54
N PRO A 23 -8.45 0.15 5.31
CA PRO A 23 -8.35 -1.22 4.87
C PRO A 23 -7.17 -1.93 5.56
N HIS A 24 -7.24 -3.25 5.66
CA HIS A 24 -6.15 -4.06 6.17
C HIS A 24 -5.12 -4.33 5.08
N ILE A 25 -3.97 -3.68 5.16
CA ILE A 25 -2.86 -3.92 4.23
C ILE A 25 -1.87 -4.86 4.91
N THR A 26 -1.39 -5.84 4.15
CA THR A 26 -0.34 -6.78 4.58
C THR A 26 0.74 -6.80 3.51
N CYS A 27 1.96 -6.43 3.86
CA CYS A 27 3.11 -6.50 2.97
C CYS A 27 3.93 -7.77 3.35
N PRO A 28 4.25 -8.65 2.41
CA PRO A 28 5.02 -9.86 2.70
C PRO A 28 6.50 -9.56 2.96
N GLU A 29 6.98 -8.42 2.47
CA GLU A 29 8.37 -7.99 2.57
C GLU A 29 8.45 -6.52 3.03
N ASP A 30 9.54 -6.21 3.71
CA ASP A 30 9.87 -4.83 4.10
C ASP A 30 10.23 -3.98 2.89
N LEU A 31 9.84 -2.69 2.93
CA LEU A 31 10.23 -1.76 1.89
C LEU A 31 11.67 -1.32 2.10
N VAL A 32 12.55 -1.77 1.22
CA VAL A 32 13.92 -1.26 1.18
C VAL A 32 13.86 0.21 0.78
N GLY A 33 14.44 1.08 1.63
CA GLY A 33 14.57 2.50 1.37
C GLY A 33 15.62 2.77 0.30
N LYS A 34 15.39 2.26 -0.91
CA LYS A 34 16.28 2.41 -2.06
C LYS A 34 15.44 2.77 -3.28
N VAL A 35 15.82 3.84 -3.96
CA VAL A 35 15.15 4.32 -5.17
C VAL A 35 15.08 3.20 -6.22
N GLY A 36 13.90 3.03 -6.84
CA GLY A 36 13.63 1.96 -7.79
C GLY A 36 13.24 0.63 -7.16
N THR A 37 13.15 0.55 -5.83
CA THR A 37 12.57 -0.62 -5.17
C THR A 37 11.06 -0.59 -5.34
N THR A 38 10.51 -1.73 -5.75
CA THR A 38 9.06 -1.94 -5.84
C THR A 38 8.66 -3.08 -4.93
N THR A 39 7.61 -2.88 -4.13
CA THR A 39 7.04 -3.90 -3.25
C THR A 39 5.56 -4.01 -3.54
N ARG A 40 5.05 -5.24 -3.58
CA ARG A 40 3.62 -5.49 -3.75
C ARG A 40 3.02 -5.88 -2.40
N CYS A 41 2.12 -5.04 -1.89
CA CYS A 41 1.34 -5.32 -0.71
C CYS A 41 -0.06 -5.82 -1.08
N LYS A 42 -0.66 -6.62 -0.21
CA LYS A 42 -2.03 -7.06 -0.36
C LYS A 42 -2.92 -6.20 0.53
N LEU A 43 -3.87 -5.52 -0.08
CA LEU A 43 -4.94 -4.82 0.60
C LEU A 43 -6.13 -5.74 0.75
N THR A 44 -6.77 -5.71 1.91
CA THR A 44 -8.01 -6.41 2.23
C THR A 44 -8.96 -5.38 2.82
N ALA A 45 -10.05 -5.09 2.12
CA ALA A 45 -11.10 -4.22 2.61
C ALA A 45 -11.99 -4.95 3.63
N ASP A 46 -12.71 -4.20 4.45
CA ASP A 46 -13.69 -4.74 5.39
C ASP A 46 -14.81 -5.54 4.71
N ASP A 47 -15.13 -5.19 3.46
CA ASP A 47 -16.12 -5.89 2.63
C ASP A 47 -15.62 -7.27 2.15
N GLY A 48 -14.39 -7.66 2.48
CA GLY A 48 -13.76 -8.91 2.05
C GLY A 48 -13.08 -8.83 0.68
N SER A 49 -13.24 -7.70 -0.03
CA SER A 49 -12.54 -7.42 -1.28
C SER A 49 -11.03 -7.30 -1.07
N THR A 50 -10.22 -7.96 -1.90
CA THR A 50 -8.76 -7.86 -1.86
C THR A 50 -8.20 -7.19 -3.10
N LEU A 51 -7.19 -6.36 -2.91
CA LEU A 51 -6.56 -5.54 -3.94
C LEU A 51 -5.04 -5.66 -3.86
N GLY A 52 -4.38 -5.73 -5.01
CA GLY A 52 -2.93 -5.56 -5.07
C GLY A 52 -2.59 -4.08 -4.97
N VAL A 53 -1.65 -3.72 -4.10
CA VAL A 53 -1.10 -2.37 -4.02
C VAL A 53 0.38 -2.43 -4.31
N SER A 54 0.75 -1.84 -5.44
CA SER A 54 2.16 -1.72 -5.85
C SER A 54 2.72 -0.42 -5.28
N VAL A 55 3.75 -0.55 -4.44
CA VAL A 55 4.46 0.57 -3.84
C VAL A 55 5.82 0.69 -4.52
N ASN A 56 6.13 1.86 -5.06
CA ASN A 56 7.40 2.15 -5.71
C ASN A 56 8.13 3.27 -4.98
N VAL A 57 9.41 3.06 -4.66
CA VAL A 57 10.25 4.09 -4.05
C VAL A 57 10.76 5.03 -5.14
N SER A 58 10.24 6.25 -5.15
CA SER A 58 10.58 7.30 -6.11
C SER A 58 11.83 8.08 -5.69
N SER A 59 12.04 8.30 -4.39
CA SER A 59 13.23 9.01 -3.90
C SER A 59 13.53 8.64 -2.43
N VAL A 60 14.78 8.79 -2.01
CA VAL A 60 15.17 8.62 -0.60
C VAL A 60 16.01 9.82 -0.23
N ASP A 61 15.54 10.61 0.74
CA ASP A 61 16.18 11.83 1.20
C ASP A 61 16.56 11.68 2.67
N GLY A 62 17.81 11.28 2.92
CA GLY A 62 18.30 10.92 4.25
C GLY A 62 17.47 9.80 4.87
N ASP A 63 16.65 10.15 5.87
CA ASP A 63 15.74 9.23 6.56
C ASP A 63 14.32 9.21 5.96
N GLN A 64 14.01 10.15 5.07
CA GLN A 64 12.69 10.29 4.46
C GLN A 64 12.62 9.54 3.13
N ILE A 65 11.92 8.42 3.13
CA ILE A 65 11.63 7.63 1.93
C ILE A 65 10.38 8.22 1.25
N LYS A 66 10.52 8.71 0.02
CA LYS A 66 9.42 9.10 -0.85
C LYS A 66 9.03 7.90 -1.71
N PHE A 67 7.80 7.46 -1.56
CA PHE A 67 7.23 6.36 -2.33
C PHE A 67 5.86 6.74 -2.88
N ASP A 68 5.59 6.23 -4.06
CA ASP A 68 4.29 6.28 -4.71
C ASP A 68 3.61 4.92 -4.53
N PHE A 69 2.30 4.93 -4.35
CA PHE A 69 1.49 3.72 -4.29
C PHE A 69 0.46 3.75 -5.40
N LYS A 70 0.26 2.60 -6.03
CA LYS A 70 -0.75 2.39 -7.05
C LYS A 70 -1.55 1.15 -6.67
N ALA A 71 -2.79 1.36 -6.27
CA ALA A 71 -3.75 0.26 -6.17
C ALA A 71 -4.07 -0.20 -7.59
N ASP A 72 -4.13 -1.51 -7.80
CA ASP A 72 -4.63 -2.09 -9.05
C ASP A 72 -6.05 -1.51 -9.33
N ASP A 73 -6.26 -0.96 -10.52
CA ASP A 73 -7.52 -0.30 -10.94
C ASP A 73 -8.69 -1.30 -10.98
N THR A 74 -8.35 -2.56 -11.23
CA THR A 74 -9.24 -3.70 -11.02
C THR A 74 -9.29 -4.02 -9.53
N ALA A 75 -10.05 -3.22 -8.79
CA ALA A 75 -10.80 -3.78 -7.67
C ALA A 75 -11.62 -4.90 -8.29
N SER A 76 -11.23 -6.16 -8.06
CA SER A 76 -12.14 -7.26 -8.37
C SER A 76 -13.39 -6.93 -7.57
N PRO A 77 -14.52 -6.58 -8.21
CA PRO A 77 -15.71 -6.29 -7.46
C PRO A 77 -16.01 -7.54 -6.61
N PRO A 78 -16.48 -7.38 -5.37
CA PRO A 78 -17.10 -8.50 -4.69
C PRO A 78 -18.23 -8.95 -5.63
N ALA A 79 -18.12 -10.17 -6.15
CA ALA A 79 -19.18 -10.71 -6.98
C ALA A 79 -20.43 -10.81 -6.10
N ASN A 80 -21.39 -9.90 -6.30
CA ASN A 80 -22.71 -9.97 -5.69
C ASN A 80 -23.78 -9.53 -6.69
#